data_AF-A0AAV5MW50-F1
#
_entry.id   AF-A0AAV5MW50-F1
#
_cell.length_a   1.000
_cell.length_b   1.000
_cell.length_c   1.000
_cell.angle_alpha   90.00
_cell.angle_beta   90.00
_cell.angle_gamma   90.00
#
_symmetry.space_group_name_H-M   'P 1'
#
loop_
_entity.id
_entity.type
_entity.pdbx_description
1 polymer ?
#
loop_
_entity_poly.entity_id
_entity_poly.type
_entity_poly.pdbx_seq_one_letter_code
_entity_poly.pdbx_strand_id
1 'polypeptide(L)' 'MLTIGEKYETKNGQYFEYTEDRTQFDPGWPFFGEVFNQDGSFDRIAYYRPSGRYTDSRLGSGYDLITSR' A
#
# COMPACT_ATOMS: atom_id res chain seq x y z
N MET A 1 -0.80 1.21 -12.26
CA MET A 1 0.09 2.29 -11.79
C MET A 1 -0.60 2.97 -10.63
N LEU A 2 0.09 3.25 -9.52
CA LEU A 2 -0.52 3.95 -8.38
C LEU A 2 -0.48 5.46 -8.62
N THR A 3 -1.53 6.14 -8.19
CA THR A 3 -1.77 7.58 -8.27
C THR A 3 -1.92 8.14 -6.85
N ILE A 4 -1.19 9.21 -6.54
CA ILE A 4 -1.23 9.86 -5.22
C ILE A 4 -2.65 10.38 -4.97
N GLY A 5 -3.16 10.17 -3.75
CA GLY A 5 -4.50 10.53 -3.29
C GLY A 5 -5.55 9.45 -3.51
N GLU A 6 -5.22 8.36 -4.23
CA GLU A 6 -6.15 7.26 -4.50
C GLU A 6 -6.05 6.15 -3.45
N LYS A 7 -7.15 5.40 -3.32
CA LYS A 7 -7.27 4.24 -2.43
C LYS A 7 -7.22 2.92 -3.21
N TYR A 8 -6.49 1.96 -2.68
CA TYR A 8 -6.27 0.64 -3.28
C TYR A 8 -6.65 -0.44 -2.29
N GLU A 9 -7.48 -1.39 -2.71
CA GLU A 9 -7.84 -2.52 -1.87
C GLU A 9 -6.65 -3.48 -1.70
N THR A 10 -6.47 -3.97 -0.47
CA THR A 10 -5.51 -5.01 -0.13
C THR A 10 -6.19 -6.38 -0.11
N LYS A 11 -5.45 -7.48 -0.25
CA LYS A 11 -6.08 -8.83 -0.29
C LYS A 11 -6.84 -9.25 0.97
N ASN A 12 -6.62 -8.60 2.11
CA ASN A 12 -7.33 -8.80 3.37
C ASN A 12 -8.56 -7.89 3.51
N GLY A 13 -8.90 -7.13 2.46
CA GLY A 13 -10.08 -6.27 2.39
C GLY A 13 -9.90 -4.90 3.05
N GLN A 14 -8.69 -4.50 3.43
CA GLN A 14 -8.38 -3.14 3.87
C GLN A 14 -8.12 -2.22 2.66
N TYR A 15 -7.90 -0.93 2.95
CA TYR A 15 -7.57 0.07 1.92
C TYR A 15 -6.24 0.73 2.21
N PHE A 16 -5.38 0.81 1.21
CA PHE A 16 -4.18 1.64 1.20
C PHE A 16 -4.46 2.96 0.48
N GLU A 17 -4.32 4.08 1.16
CA GLU A 17 -4.32 5.41 0.56
C GLU A 17 -2.89 5.83 0.23
N TYR A 18 -2.60 6.05 -1.05
CA TYR A 18 -1.26 6.43 -1.49
C TYR A 18 -1.04 7.93 -1.28
N THR A 19 -0.15 8.34 -0.36
CA THR A 19 -0.01 9.74 0.04
C THR A 19 1.23 10.44 -0.53
N GLU A 20 2.32 9.71 -0.80
CA GLU A 20 3.58 10.33 -1.23
C GLU A 20 4.43 9.40 -2.12
N ASP A 21 4.84 9.91 -3.29
CA ASP A 21 5.84 9.24 -4.13
C ASP A 21 7.27 9.51 -3.63
N ARG A 22 7.90 8.45 -3.12
CA ARG A 22 9.27 8.47 -2.63
C ARG A 22 10.25 7.77 -3.56
N THR A 23 9.93 7.59 -4.84
CA THR A 23 10.81 6.92 -5.82
C THR A 23 12.24 7.49 -5.84
N GLN A 24 12.39 8.81 -5.64
CA GLN A 24 13.72 9.45 -5.62
C GLN A 24 14.53 9.15 -4.36
N PHE A 25 13.89 8.76 -3.25
CA PHE A 25 14.52 8.52 -1.96
C PHE A 25 14.67 7.03 -1.65
N ASP A 26 13.66 6.22 -1.99
CA ASP A 26 13.64 4.78 -1.84
C ASP A 26 13.00 4.12 -3.07
N PRO A 27 13.78 3.83 -4.13
CA PRO A 27 13.26 3.18 -5.34
C PRO A 27 12.83 1.73 -5.11
N GLY A 28 13.21 1.10 -4.00
CA GLY A 28 12.76 -0.24 -3.63
C GLY A 28 11.33 -0.23 -3.09
N TRP A 29 10.95 0.85 -2.40
CA TRP A 29 9.67 1.02 -1.72
C TRP A 29 9.10 2.43 -1.91
N PRO A 30 8.85 2.82 -3.18
CA PRO A 30 8.54 4.20 -3.53
C PRO A 30 7.18 4.66 -3.03
N PHE A 31 6.25 3.74 -2.76
CA PHE A 31 4.86 4.11 -2.54
C PHE A 31 4.54 4.19 -1.06
N PHE A 32 4.59 5.41 -0.50
CA PHE A 32 4.28 5.69 0.89
C PHE A 32 2.81 6.06 1.08
N GLY A 33 2.19 5.53 2.13
CA GLY A 33 0.79 5.82 2.42
C GLY A 33 0.30 5.26 3.72
N GLU A 34 -1.03 5.29 3.88
CA GLU A 34 -1.74 4.88 5.09
C GLU A 34 -2.68 3.72 4.78
N VAL A 35 -2.82 2.78 5.71
CA VAL A 35 -3.75 1.64 5.61
C VAL A 35 -4.89 1.85 6.58
N PHE A 36 -6.10 1.62 6.08
CA PHE A 36 -7.35 1.75 6.80
C PHE A 36 -8.11 0.43 6.79
N ASN A 37 -8.76 0.12 7.91
CA ASN A 37 -9.70 -0.99 8.01
C ASN A 37 -10.96 -0.74 7.15
N GLN A 38 -11.77 -1.78 6.97
CA GLN A 38 -13.04 -1.69 6.23
C GLN A 38 -14.03 -0.67 6.79
N ASP A 39 -13.96 -0.42 8.10
CA ASP A 39 -14.77 0.59 8.79
C ASP A 39 -14.21 2.02 8.65
N GLY A 40 -13.09 2.19 7.94
CA GLY A 40 -12.42 3.47 7.75
C GLY A 40 -11.50 3.88 8.90
N SER A 41 -11.36 3.06 9.95
CA SER A 41 -10.40 3.34 11.03
C SER A 41 -8.96 3.17 10.53
N PHE A 42 -8.07 4.07 10.97
CA PHE A 42 -6.64 3.97 10.68
C PHE A 42 -6.04 2.72 11.33
N ASP A 43 -5.26 1.96 10.57
CA ASP A 43 -4.49 0.80 11.06
C ASP A 43 -3.00 1.15 11.17
N ARG A 44 -2.35 1.57 10.07
CA ARG A 44 -0.90 1.82 10.05
C ARG A 44 -0.44 2.68 8.88
N ILE A 45 0.81 3.13 8.95
CA ILE A 45 1.57 3.64 7.81
C ILE A 45 2.26 2.48 7.09
N ALA A 46 2.32 2.55 5.76
CA ALA A 46 2.80 1.47 4.90
C ALA A 46 3.68 1.98 3.73
N TYR A 47 4.61 1.13 3.31
CA TYR A 47 5.38 1.31 2.07
C TYR A 47 5.18 0.11 1.15
N TYR A 48 4.95 0.36 -0.13
CA TYR A 48 4.79 -0.69 -1.14
C TYR A 48 5.86 -0.63 -2.23
N ARG A 49 6.21 -1.81 -2.74
CA ARG A 49 7.03 -1.95 -3.95
C ARG A 49 6.29 -1.49 -5.20
N PRO A 50 6.99 -1.22 -6.31
CA PRO A 50 6.38 -1.06 -7.64
C PRO A 50 5.38 -2.16 -8.01
N SER A 51 5.59 -3.38 -7.51
CA SER A 51 4.72 -4.54 -7.72
C SER A 51 3.51 -4.62 -6.76
N GLY A 52 3.23 -3.59 -5.96
CA GLY A 52 2.15 -3.56 -4.97
C GLY A 52 2.34 -4.50 -3.78
N ARG A 53 3.59 -4.87 -3.44
CA ARG A 53 3.90 -5.77 -2.31
C ARG A 53 4.39 -5.02 -1.07
N TYR A 54 4.00 -5.50 0.10
CA TYR A 54 4.36 -4.93 1.39
C TYR A 54 5.70 -5.45 1.94
N THR A 55 6.33 -4.70 2.86
CA THR A 55 7.69 -4.98 3.40
C THR A 55 7.74 -6.08 4.44
N ASP A 56 6.68 -6.25 5.23
CA ASP A 56 6.69 -7.26 6.28
C ASP A 56 6.43 -8.64 5.66
N SER A 57 7.53 -9.35 5.41
CA SER A 57 7.52 -10.75 4.92
C SER A 57 6.68 -11.71 5.76
N ARG A 58 6.34 -11.36 7.02
CA ARG A 58 5.45 -12.15 7.90
C ARG A 58 3.98 -11.83 7.67
N LEU A 59 3.66 -10.67 7.08
CA LEU A 59 2.29 -10.26 6.74
C LEU A 59 1.85 -10.77 5.35
N GLY A 60 2.51 -11.83 4.85
CA GLY A 60 2.35 -12.37 3.50
C GLY A 60 0.93 -12.33 2.95
N SER A 61 0.83 -11.95 1.68
CA SER A 61 -0.38 -11.87 0.83
C SER A 61 -1.46 -10.89 1.28
N GLY A 62 -1.89 -10.88 2.54
CA GLY A 62 -3.08 -10.15 2.99
C GLY A 62 -3.01 -8.63 2.75
N TYR A 63 -1.85 -8.03 2.93
CA TYR A 63 -1.71 -6.58 2.75
C TYR A 63 -1.28 -6.19 1.33
N ASP A 64 -0.95 -7.14 0.46
CA ASP A 64 -0.58 -6.78 -0.92
C ASP A 64 -1.77 -6.09 -1.61
N LEU A 65 -1.46 -5.08 -2.42
CA LEU A 65 -2.47 -4.40 -3.21
C LEU A 65 -3.04 -5.34 -4.28
N ILE A 66 -4.35 -5.29 -4.46
CA ILE A 66 -5.04 -5.92 -5.60
C ILE A 66 -4.79 -5.02 -6.82
N THR A 67 -3.62 -5.17 -7.43
CA THR A 67 -3.31 -4.51 -8.70
C THR A 67 -3.91 -5.34 -9.83
N SER A 68 -5.01 -4.87 -10.43
CA SER A 68 -5.52 -5.45 -11.67
C SER A 68 -4.42 -5.38 -12.74
N ARG A 69 -4.07 -6.53 -13.31
CA ARG A 69 -3.17 -6.63 -14.47
C ARG A 69 -3.75 -5.95 -15.69
#